data_AF-A0A7X8Y8E9-F1
#
_entry.id   AF-A0A7X8Y8E9-F1
#
_cell.length_a   1.000
_cell.length_b   1.000
_cell.length_c   1.000
_cell.angle_alpha   90.00
_cell.angle_beta   90.00
_cell.angle_gamma   90.00
#
_symmetry.space_group_name_H-M   'P 1'
#
loop_
_entity.id
_entity.type
_entity.pdbx_description
1 polymer ?
#
loop_
_entity_poly.entity_id
_entity_poly.type
_entity_poly.pdbx_seq_one_letter_code
_entity_poly.pdbx_strand_id
1 'polypeptide(L)'
;MLKTASRNAEHVAAIRQIKAWTRERFSLSEDVSVMVAEVACGMPGCPPLETIVTFWTSPEARHVFKAFKPAREMTPDDLPPYWMKNAIVSDSENPNCC
;
A
#
# COMPACT_ATOMS: atom_id res chain seq x y z
N MET A 1 -19.62 -17.58 -14.67
CA MET A 1 -18.19 -17.62 -14.27
C MET A 1 -17.36 -16.41 -14.72
N LEU A 2 -17.77 -15.61 -15.73
CA LEU A 2 -16.98 -14.46 -16.20
C LEU A 2 -16.76 -13.33 -15.17
N LYS A 3 -17.72 -13.09 -14.27
CA LYS A 3 -17.65 -11.98 -13.30
C LYS A 3 -16.47 -12.08 -12.31
N THR A 4 -16.00 -13.28 -11.98
CA THR A 4 -14.87 -13.44 -11.04
C THR A 4 -13.52 -13.15 -11.71
N ALA A 5 -13.34 -13.57 -12.97
CA ALA A 5 -12.11 -13.30 -13.72
C ALA A 5 -11.91 -11.79 -13.98
N SER A 6 -12.98 -11.06 -14.33
CA SER A 6 -12.92 -9.60 -14.52
C SER A 6 -12.52 -8.87 -13.23
N ARG A 7 -13.15 -9.23 -12.10
CA ARG A 7 -12.81 -8.66 -10.79
C ARG A 7 -11.36 -8.90 -10.40
N ASN A 8 -10.81 -10.07 -10.73
CA ASN A 8 -9.39 -10.37 -10.49
C ASN A 8 -8.47 -9.51 -11.38
N ALA A 9 -8.83 -9.30 -12.64
CA ALA A 9 -8.05 -8.46 -13.56
C ALA A 9 -8.03 -6.99 -13.10
N GLU A 10 -9.18 -6.46 -12.70
CA GLU A 10 -9.32 -5.09 -12.14
C GLU A 10 -8.51 -4.93 -10.85
N HIS A 11 -8.55 -5.92 -9.96
CA HIS A 11 -7.75 -5.91 -8.75
C HIS A 11 -6.25 -5.90 -9.07
N VAL A 12 -5.79 -6.75 -9.99
CA VAL A 12 -4.38 -6.77 -10.43
C VAL A 12 -3.97 -5.43 -11.04
N ALA A 13 -4.85 -4.78 -11.82
CA ALA A 13 -4.59 -3.46 -12.37
C ALA A 13 -4.44 -2.39 -11.28
N ALA A 14 -5.34 -2.38 -10.29
CA ALA A 14 -5.27 -1.46 -9.15
C ALA A 14 -3.95 -1.63 -8.37
N ILE A 15 -3.54 -2.87 -8.08
CA ILE A 15 -2.27 -3.15 -7.41
C ILE A 15 -1.07 -2.62 -8.20
N ARG A 16 -1.06 -2.78 -9.53
CA ARG A 16 0.01 -2.23 -10.39
C ARG A 16 0.04 -0.71 -10.37
N GLN A 17 -1.11 -0.07 -10.38
CA GLN A 17 -1.25 1.37 -10.35
C GLN A 17 -0.74 1.97 -9.03
N ILE A 18 -1.13 1.38 -7.89
CA ILE A 18 -0.62 1.79 -6.56
C ILE A 18 0.90 1.64 -6.48
N LYS A 19 1.45 0.55 -7.03
CA LYS A 19 2.90 0.33 -7.11
C LYS A 19 3.61 1.41 -7.95
N ALA A 20 3.00 1.87 -9.04
CA ALA A 20 3.57 2.94 -9.86
C ALA A 20 3.54 4.28 -9.12
N TRP A 21 2.40 4.66 -8.54
CA TRP A 21 2.29 5.89 -7.75
C TRP A 21 3.23 5.93 -6.57
N THR A 22 3.41 4.80 -5.88
CA THR A 22 4.34 4.72 -4.73
C THR A 22 5.78 4.99 -5.17
N ARG A 23 6.20 4.43 -6.32
CA ARG A 23 7.53 4.69 -6.86
C ARG A 23 7.72 6.14 -7.23
N GLU A 24 6.76 6.73 -7.93
CA GLU A 24 6.79 8.12 -8.34
C GLU A 24 6.82 9.06 -7.13
N ARG A 25 5.91 8.87 -6.17
CA ARG A 25 5.76 9.70 -4.96
C ARG A 25 7.01 9.76 -4.10
N PHE A 26 7.74 8.64 -3.96
CA PHE A 26 8.91 8.53 -3.08
C PHE A 26 10.24 8.41 -3.83
N SER A 27 10.22 8.66 -5.14
CA SER A 27 11.37 8.57 -6.05
C SER A 27 12.15 7.26 -5.88
N LEU A 28 11.42 6.14 -5.88
CA LEU A 28 12.01 4.80 -5.70
C LEU A 28 12.56 4.28 -7.03
N SER A 29 13.72 3.65 -6.99
CA SER A 29 14.30 2.95 -8.13
C SER A 29 13.56 1.65 -8.45
N GLU A 30 13.80 1.07 -9.62
CA GLU A 30 13.10 -0.13 -10.08
C GLU A 30 13.43 -1.39 -9.24
N ASP A 31 14.62 -1.44 -8.65
CA ASP A 31 15.09 -2.51 -7.77
C ASP A 31 14.45 -2.48 -6.38
N VAL A 32 13.82 -1.36 -5.99
CA VAL A 32 13.09 -1.28 -4.73
C VAL A 32 11.84 -2.16 -4.80
N SER A 33 11.78 -3.13 -3.90
CA SER A 33 10.60 -3.97 -3.70
C SER A 33 9.45 -3.13 -3.16
N VAL A 34 8.30 -3.21 -3.86
CA VAL A 34 7.03 -2.59 -3.43
C VAL A 34 5.96 -3.67 -3.39
N MET A 35 5.41 -3.89 -2.20
CA MET A 35 4.32 -4.80 -1.90
C MET A 35 3.05 -4.02 -1.61
N VAL A 36 1.93 -4.51 -2.11
CA VAL A 36 0.60 -3.98 -1.83
C VAL A 36 -0.27 -5.17 -1.43
N ALA A 37 -0.90 -5.09 -0.26
CA ALA A 37 -1.77 -6.13 0.28
C ALA A 37 -3.10 -5.51 0.69
N GLU A 38 -4.20 -6.21 0.40
CA GLU A 38 -5.54 -5.84 0.86
C GLU A 38 -5.93 -6.83 1.96
N VAL A 39 -6.25 -6.31 3.15
CA VAL A 39 -6.56 -7.13 4.33
C VAL A 39 -7.89 -6.68 4.95
N ALA A 40 -8.59 -7.59 5.62
CA ALA A 40 -9.82 -7.25 6.31
C ALA A 40 -9.51 -6.45 7.59
N CYS A 41 -10.11 -5.27 7.76
CA CYS A 41 -9.97 -4.54 9.01
C CYS A 41 -10.87 -5.16 10.08
N GLY A 42 -10.27 -5.68 11.15
CA GLY A 42 -10.99 -6.34 12.25
C GLY A 42 -11.55 -5.39 13.31
N MET A 43 -11.45 -4.07 13.13
CA MET A 43 -11.83 -3.08 14.16
C MET A 43 -13.27 -2.59 14.01
N PRO A 44 -14.00 -2.35 15.12
CA PRO A 44 -15.33 -1.73 15.07
C PRO A 44 -15.29 -0.36 14.39
N GLY A 45 -16.17 -0.13 13.41
CA GLY A 45 -16.25 1.13 12.65
C GLY A 45 -15.26 1.26 11.48
N CYS A 46 -14.44 0.24 11.25
CA CYS A 46 -13.46 0.22 10.18
C CYS A 46 -14.09 -0.28 8.86
N PRO A 47 -13.72 0.27 7.69
CA PRO A 47 -14.13 -0.29 6.40
C PRO A 47 -13.73 -1.76 6.28
N PRO A 48 -14.47 -2.58 5.52
CA PRO A 48 -14.27 -4.03 5.50
C PRO A 48 -12.88 -4.44 5.00
N LEU A 49 -12.21 -3.58 4.23
CA LEU A 49 -10.89 -3.80 3.66
C LEU A 49 -10.02 -2.57 3.85
N GLU A 50 -8.76 -2.79 4.19
CA GLU A 50 -7.68 -1.80 4.17
C GLU A 50 -6.58 -2.24 3.20
N THR A 51 -5.92 -1.27 2.57
CA THR A 51 -4.78 -1.49 1.69
C THR A 51 -3.51 -1.08 2.40
N ILE A 52 -2.59 -2.02 2.55
CA ILE A 52 -1.27 -1.84 3.15
C ILE A 52 -0.24 -1.81 2.02
N VAL A 53 0.56 -0.74 1.99
CA VAL A 53 1.69 -0.63 1.07
C VAL A 53 2.98 -0.74 1.87
N THR A 54 3.90 -1.57 1.41
CA THR A 54 5.21 -1.75 2.03
C THR A 54 6.31 -1.66 0.99
N PHE A 55 7.39 -0.95 1.30
CA PHE A 55 8.58 -0.92 0.46
C PHE A 55 9.86 -0.83 1.28
N TRP A 56 11.00 -1.22 0.70
CA TRP A 56 12.29 -1.25 1.38
C TRP A 56 13.33 -0.45 0.62
N THR A 57 13.88 0.59 1.24
CA THR A 57 14.99 1.36 0.64
C THR A 57 16.36 0.85 1.07
N SER A 58 16.42 0.07 2.15
CA SER A 58 17.56 -0.74 2.56
C SER A 58 17.05 -1.97 3.33
N PRO A 59 17.91 -2.94 3.69
CA PRO A 59 17.49 -4.07 4.52
C PRO A 59 16.86 -3.66 5.86
N GLU A 60 17.30 -2.54 6.43
CA GLU A 60 16.85 -2.00 7.71
C GLU A 60 15.73 -0.96 7.58
N ALA A 61 15.56 -0.34 6.41
CA ALA A 61 14.57 0.70 6.18
C ALA A 61 13.33 0.14 5.46
N ARG A 62 12.45 -0.47 6.26
CA ARG A 62 11.11 -0.87 5.82
C ARG A 62 10.13 0.28 6.03
N HIS A 63 9.47 0.71 4.95
CA HIS A 63 8.43 1.71 5.00
C HIS A 63 7.05 1.06 4.87
N VAL A 64 6.08 1.49 5.67
CA VAL A 64 4.70 0.98 5.68
C VAL A 64 3.73 2.14 5.80
N PHE A 65 2.66 2.13 5.00
CA PHE A 65 1.49 2.98 5.27
C PHE A 65 0.20 2.23 4.94
N LYS A 66 -0.89 2.66 5.56
CA LYS A 66 -2.21 2.07 5.39
C LYS A 66 -3.21 3.09 4.84
N ALA A 67 -4.03 2.62 3.91
CA ALA A 67 -5.23 3.32 3.49
C ALA A 67 -6.45 2.47 3.89
N PHE A 68 -7.36 3.03 4.68
CA PHE A 68 -8.57 2.34 5.15
C PHE A 68 -9.64 2.25 4.05
N LYS A 69 -9.28 1.67 2.91
CA LYS A 69 -10.16 1.44 1.77
C LYS A 69 -9.61 0.31 0.88
N PRO A 70 -10.45 -0.32 0.04
CA PRO A 70 -10.00 -1.29 -0.96
C PRO A 70 -9.00 -0.69 -1.96
N ALA A 71 -8.11 -1.52 -2.51
CA ALA A 71 -7.07 -1.10 -3.44
C ALA A 71 -7.65 -0.43 -4.70
N ARG A 72 -8.81 -0.91 -5.16
CA ARG A 72 -9.54 -0.34 -6.31
C ARG A 72 -10.10 1.06 -6.08
N GLU A 73 -10.20 1.50 -4.83
CA GLU A 73 -10.70 2.83 -4.46
C GLU A 73 -9.57 3.79 -4.06
N MET A 74 -8.31 3.33 -4.10
CA MET A 74 -7.16 4.19 -3.85
C MET A 74 -6.93 5.17 -4.99
N THR A 75 -6.56 6.38 -4.61
CA THR A 75 -6.16 7.48 -5.47
C THR A 75 -4.74 7.94 -5.12
N PRO A 76 -4.05 8.73 -5.97
CA PRO A 76 -2.75 9.28 -5.62
C PRO A 76 -2.74 10.09 -4.34
N ASP A 77 -3.87 10.71 -3.96
CA ASP A 77 -3.99 11.55 -2.77
C ASP A 77 -4.11 10.74 -1.47
N ASP A 78 -4.39 9.43 -1.58
CA ASP A 78 -4.35 8.51 -0.44
C ASP A 78 -2.92 8.12 -0.05
N LEU A 79 -1.93 8.43 -0.88
CA LEU A 79 -0.52 8.21 -0.56
C LEU A 79 -0.02 9.35 0.33
N PRO A 80 0.85 9.04 1.31
CA PRO A 80 1.52 10.08 2.06
C PRO A 80 2.28 11.05 1.15
N PRO A 81 2.35 12.34 1.53
CA PRO A 81 3.25 13.27 0.89
C PRO A 81 4.69 12.77 0.90
N TYR A 82 5.48 13.11 -0.13
CA TYR A 82 6.84 12.62 -0.31
C TYR A 82 7.73 12.89 0.92
N TRP A 83 7.53 14.03 1.59
CA TRP A 83 8.29 14.45 2.77
C TRP A 83 8.04 13.59 4.01
N MET A 84 6.97 12.78 4.01
CA MET A 84 6.62 11.89 5.12
C MET A 84 7.32 10.52 5.01
N LYS A 85 8.13 10.28 3.97
CA LYS A 85 8.80 8.99 3.71
C LYS A 85 9.51 8.40 4.94
N ASN A 86 10.23 9.22 5.70
CA ASN A 86 10.97 8.75 6.86
C ASN A 86 10.08 8.57 8.11
N ALA A 87 8.91 9.21 8.15
CA ALA A 87 7.95 9.04 9.25
C ALA A 87 7.15 7.74 9.14
N ILE A 88 7.13 7.13 7.96
CA ILE A 88 6.46 5.84 7.70
C ILE A 88 7.44 4.66 7.74
N VAL A 89 8.63 4.83 8.31
CA VAL A 89 9.53 3.70 8.58
C VAL A 89 8.92 2.90 9.73
N SER A 90 8.64 1.61 9.48
CA SER A 90 8.16 0.71 10.51
C SER A 90 9.37 0.08 11.20
N ASP A 91 9.55 0.37 12.49
CA ASP A 91 10.48 -0.37 13.32
C ASP A 91 9.93 -1.77 13.62
N SER A 92 10.80 -2.77 13.67
CA SER A 92 10.44 -4.17 13.94
C SER A 92 9.71 -4.37 15.28
N GLU A 93 9.83 -3.41 16.20
CA GLU A 93 9.24 -3.45 17.54
C GLU A 93 7.78 -3.00 17.58
N ASN A 94 7.25 -2.38 16.51
CA ASN A 94 5.86 -1.90 16.51
C ASN A 94 5.21 -1.99 15.12
N PRO A 95 4.84 -3.19 14.64
CA PRO A 95 4.26 -3.41 13.30
C PRO A 95 2.87 -2.76 13.10
N ASN A 96 2.32 -2.14 14.14
CA ASN A 96 1.03 -1.45 14.14
C ASN A 96 1.13 0.08 14.21
N CYS A 97 2.33 0.68 14.25
CA CYS A 97 2.47 2.13 14.25
C CYS A 97 2.31 2.69 12.82
N CYS A 98 1.11 3.22 12.57
CA CYS A 98 0.66 4.08 11.46
C CYS A 98 0.71 3.47 10.05
#